data_AF-A0A2T1DZ75-F1
#
_entry.id   AF-A0A2T1DZ75-F1
#
_cell.length_a   1.000
_cell.length_b   1.000
_cell.length_c   1.000
_cell.angle_alpha   90.00
_cell.angle_beta   90.00
_cell.angle_gamma   90.00
#
_symmetry.space_group_name_H-M   'P 1'
#
loop_
_entity.id
_entity.type
_entity.pdbx_description
1 polymer ?
#
loop_
_entity_poly.entity_id
_entity_poly.type
_entity_poly.pdbx_seq_one_letter_code
_entity_poly.pdbx_strand_id
1 'polypeptide(L)'
;MEIEEDLEAPICQAEVAIASPELPTELSPSTPIANLTGWVSRWGKWCEAKVIGWCEYGTRYVVEFLQASGDIGKMLVFPEKFHPA
;
A
#
# COMPACT_ATOMS: atom_id res chain seq x y z
N MET A 1 19.23 52.77 -11.82
CA MET A 1 20.51 52.41 -11.21
C MET A 1 20.42 52.86 -9.78
N GLU A 2 20.53 52.04 -8.74
CA GLU A 2 20.92 50.64 -8.52
C GLU A 2 20.15 50.20 -7.25
N ILE A 3 19.26 49.21 -7.36
CA ILE A 3 19.29 47.91 -6.63
C ILE A 3 19.97 47.97 -5.25
N GLU A 4 19.16 48.06 -4.19
CA GLU A 4 19.58 47.79 -2.81
C GLU A 4 19.43 46.28 -2.54
N GLU A 5 20.50 45.76 -1.97
CA GLU A 5 20.87 44.37 -1.76
C GLU A 5 20.38 43.89 -0.38
N ASP A 6 19.86 42.66 -0.39
CA ASP A 6 19.86 41.68 0.70
C ASP A 6 19.12 42.01 2.00
N LEU A 7 17.86 41.58 2.05
CA LEU A 7 17.15 41.33 3.31
C LEU A 7 16.99 39.80 3.44
N GLU A 8 17.90 39.18 4.19
CA GLU A 8 17.78 37.82 4.71
C GLU A 8 16.47 37.69 5.50
N ALA A 9 15.42 37.20 4.84
CA ALA A 9 14.24 36.71 5.53
C ALA A 9 14.57 35.29 6.03
N PRO A 10 14.47 35.01 7.35
CA PRO A 10 14.48 33.64 7.81
C PRO A 10 13.21 32.97 7.28
N ILE A 11 13.37 32.19 6.20
CA ILE A 11 12.32 31.32 5.73
C ILE A 11 12.15 30.30 6.85
N CYS A 12 11.10 30.48 7.66
CA CYS A 12 10.52 29.43 8.47
C CYS A 12 10.09 28.32 7.51
N GLN A 13 11.02 27.48 7.11
CA GLN A 13 10.72 26.21 6.48
C GLN A 13 10.13 25.37 7.60
N ALA A 14 8.80 25.38 7.66
CA ALA A 14 8.06 24.34 8.32
C ALA A 14 8.64 23.02 7.80
N GLU A 15 9.34 22.31 8.68
CA GLU A 15 9.71 20.93 8.49
C GLU A 15 8.40 20.16 8.32
N VAL A 16 7.92 20.09 7.07
CA VAL A 16 6.98 19.04 6.67
C VAL A 16 7.82 17.79 6.74
N ALA A 17 7.88 17.22 7.94
CA ALA A 17 8.16 15.82 8.14
C ALA A 17 7.28 15.10 7.13
N ILE A 18 7.88 14.67 6.04
CA ILE A 18 7.25 13.74 5.11
C ILE A 18 7.10 12.51 5.99
N ALA A 19 5.94 12.39 6.64
CA ALA A 19 5.54 11.17 7.29
C ALA A 19 5.70 10.12 6.20
N SER A 20 6.71 9.25 6.36
CA SER A 20 6.71 7.99 5.62
C SER A 20 5.29 7.46 5.77
N PRO A 21 4.59 7.09 4.68
CA PRO A 21 3.30 6.46 4.83
C PRO A 21 3.54 5.31 5.79
N GLU A 22 2.95 5.42 6.99
CA GLU A 22 3.08 4.42 8.03
C GLU A 22 2.62 3.12 7.35
N LEU A 23 3.58 2.25 7.03
CA LEU A 23 3.26 0.93 6.51
C LEU A 23 2.26 0.34 7.50
N PRO A 24 1.07 -0.10 7.06
CA PRO A 24 0.03 -0.50 7.98
C PRO A 24 0.60 -1.54 8.94
N THR A 25 0.65 -1.12 10.21
CA THR A 25 1.03 -1.89 11.38
C THR A 25 0.46 -3.30 11.27
N GLU A 26 1.32 -4.30 11.47
CA GLU A 26 1.02 -5.74 11.50
C GLU A 26 -0.48 -6.04 11.56
N LEU A 27 -1.05 -6.42 10.42
CA LEU A 27 -2.39 -6.99 10.37
C LEU A 27 -2.34 -8.33 11.11
N SER A 28 -2.55 -8.26 12.42
CA SER A 28 -2.68 -9.43 13.29
C SER A 28 -3.75 -10.37 12.72
N PRO A 29 -3.59 -11.69 12.83
CA PRO A 29 -4.55 -12.66 12.29
C PRO A 29 -5.98 -12.52 12.87
N SER A 30 -6.15 -11.73 13.93
CA SER A 30 -7.43 -11.37 14.56
C SER A 30 -8.13 -10.16 13.94
N THR A 31 -7.51 -9.44 13.01
CA THR A 31 -8.17 -8.35 12.28
C THR A 31 -9.16 -8.95 11.29
N PRO A 32 -10.44 -8.53 11.28
CA PRO A 32 -11.40 -9.01 10.31
C PRO A 32 -10.95 -8.60 8.91
N ILE A 33 -10.40 -9.53 8.15
CA ILE A 33 -9.99 -9.30 6.74
C ILE A 33 -11.18 -9.20 5.79
N ALA A 34 -12.40 -9.18 6.32
CA ALA A 34 -13.62 -9.15 5.56
C ALA A 34 -13.65 -7.87 4.69
N ASN A 35 -13.44 -8.06 3.39
CA ASN A 35 -13.47 -7.03 2.34
C ASN A 35 -12.26 -6.10 2.25
N LEU A 36 -11.05 -6.56 2.59
CA LEU A 36 -9.86 -5.79 2.22
C LEU A 36 -9.61 -5.90 0.70
N THR A 37 -9.74 -4.81 -0.04
CA THR A 37 -9.36 -4.69 -1.46
C THR A 37 -8.08 -3.91 -1.62
N GLY A 38 -7.29 -4.23 -2.63
CA GLY A 38 -5.99 -3.62 -2.86
C GLY A 38 -5.33 -4.11 -4.13
N TRP A 39 -4.03 -3.89 -4.23
CA TRP A 39 -3.21 -4.18 -5.40
C TRP A 39 -2.12 -5.19 -5.07
N VAL A 40 -1.88 -6.11 -6.00
CA VAL A 40 -0.82 -7.11 -5.92
C VAL A 40 -0.03 -7.14 -7.21
N SER A 41 1.28 -7.33 -7.11
CA SER A 41 2.14 -7.48 -8.29
C SER A 41 2.26 -8.94 -8.70
N ARG A 42 1.77 -9.27 -9.89
CA ARG A 42 1.89 -10.60 -10.51
C ARG A 42 2.61 -10.48 -11.84
N TRP A 43 3.74 -11.17 -11.98
CA TRP A 43 4.56 -11.16 -13.20
C TRP A 43 4.89 -9.74 -13.71
N GLY A 44 5.18 -8.82 -12.78
CA GLY A 44 5.52 -7.43 -13.09
C GLY A 44 4.32 -6.54 -13.45
N LYS A 45 3.09 -7.03 -13.30
CA LYS A 45 1.86 -6.25 -13.51
C LYS A 45 1.12 -6.10 -12.19
N TRP A 46 0.60 -4.90 -11.95
CA TRP A 46 -0.32 -4.65 -10.85
C TRP A 46 -1.70 -5.16 -11.22
N CYS A 47 -2.31 -5.92 -10.31
CA CYS A 47 -3.67 -6.42 -10.44
C CYS A 47 -4.44 -6.07 -9.18
N GLU A 48 -5.68 -5.63 -9.36
CA GLU A 48 -6.60 -5.46 -8.23
C GLU A 48 -6.96 -6.84 -7.67
N ALA A 49 -6.89 -6.95 -6.35
CA ALA A 49 -7.18 -8.17 -5.63
C ALA A 49 -7.94 -7.90 -4.34
N LYS A 50 -8.85 -8.82 -4.01
CA LYS A 50 -9.61 -8.82 -2.78
C LYS A 50 -9.10 -9.92 -1.86
N VAL A 51 -8.76 -9.58 -0.63
CA VAL A 51 -8.45 -10.57 0.38
C VAL A 51 -9.73 -11.29 0.80
N ILE A 52 -9.68 -12.62 0.73
CA ILE A 52 -10.78 -13.51 1.13
C ILE A 52 -10.48 -14.30 2.39
N GLY A 53 -9.25 -14.24 2.91
CA GLY A 53 -8.89 -14.88 4.16
C GLY A 53 -7.38 -15.01 4.35
N TRP A 54 -7.01 -15.76 5.38
CA TRP A 54 -5.63 -16.19 5.63
C TRP A 54 -5.42 -17.61 5.09
N CYS A 55 -4.18 -17.96 4.75
CA CYS A 55 -3.79 -19.36 4.61
C CYS A 55 -3.90 -20.10 5.95
N GLU A 56 -3.91 -21.44 5.94
CA GLU A 56 -4.02 -22.29 7.14
C GLU A 56 -3.02 -21.91 8.25
N TYR A 57 -1.83 -21.42 7.88
CA TYR A 57 -0.78 -21.02 8.82
C TYR A 57 -0.85 -19.55 9.28
N GLY A 58 -1.80 -18.75 8.82
CA GLY A 58 -1.92 -17.33 9.20
C GLY A 58 -0.80 -16.41 8.68
N THR A 59 0.06 -16.87 7.76
CA THR A 59 1.25 -16.11 7.30
C THR A 59 1.03 -15.34 5.99
N ARG A 60 0.00 -15.69 5.23
CA ARG A 60 -0.29 -15.15 3.89
C ARG A 60 -1.77 -14.89 3.72
N TYR A 61 -2.11 -13.86 2.96
CA TYR A 61 -3.46 -13.65 2.46
C TYR A 61 -3.77 -14.66 1.36
N VAL A 62 -5.00 -15.18 1.38
CA VAL A 62 -5.65 -15.73 0.20
C VAL A 62 -6.37 -14.57 -0.46
N VAL A 63 -5.99 -14.24 -1.69
CA VAL A 63 -6.62 -13.17 -2.46
C VAL A 63 -7.28 -13.70 -3.71
N GLU A 64 -8.40 -13.08 -4.09
CA GLU A 64 -9.08 -13.24 -5.37
C GLU A 64 -8.77 -12.06 -6.28
N PHE A 65 -8.55 -12.32 -7.57
CA PHE A 65 -8.28 -11.28 -8.56
C PHE A 65 -8.89 -11.66 -9.91
N LEU A 66 -9.25 -10.65 -10.71
CA LEU A 66 -9.78 -10.86 -12.05
C LEU A 66 -8.65 -11.17 -13.03
N GLN A 67 -8.73 -12.30 -13.71
CA GLN A 67 -7.76 -12.68 -14.74
C GLN A 67 -8.10 -12.03 -16.08
N ALA A 68 -7.12 -11.94 -16.97
CA ALA A 68 -7.32 -11.44 -18.33
C ALA A 68 -8.32 -12.28 -19.15
N SER A 69 -8.55 -13.54 -18.78
CA SER A 69 -9.58 -14.41 -19.37
C SER A 69 -11.00 -14.03 -18.96
N GLY A 70 -11.17 -13.18 -17.94
CA GLY A 70 -12.45 -12.86 -17.32
C GLY A 70 -12.81 -13.76 -16.12
N ASP A 71 -12.00 -14.79 -15.84
CA ASP A 71 -12.21 -15.68 -14.69
C ASP A 71 -11.65 -15.10 -13.39
N ILE A 72 -12.19 -15.54 -12.26
CA ILE A 72 -11.63 -15.23 -10.94
C ILE A 72 -10.48 -16.20 -10.62
N GLY A 73 -9.28 -15.65 -10.46
CA GLY A 73 -8.11 -16.36 -9.97
C GLY A 73 -7.96 -16.24 -8.46
N LYS A 74 -7.33 -17.23 -7.83
CA LYS A 74 -6.93 -17.19 -6.41
C LYS A 74 -5.42 -17.32 -6.29
N MET A 75 -4.81 -16.56 -5.38
CA MET A 75 -3.39 -16.71 -5.08
C MET A 75 -3.07 -16.42 -3.61
N LEU A 76 -1.93 -16.92 -3.16
CA LEU A 76 -1.36 -16.57 -1.86
C LEU A 76 -0.42 -15.38 -2.00
N VAL A 77 -0.61 -14.39 -1.13
CA VAL A 77 0.18 -13.16 -1.10
C VAL A 77 0.69 -12.92 0.31
N PHE A 78 1.98 -12.62 0.45
CA PHE A 78 2.52 -12.15 1.72
C PHE A 78 1.97 -10.76 2.02
N PRO A 79 1.58 -10.43 3.27
CA PRO A 79 1.00 -9.14 3.60
C PRO A 79 1.83 -7.94 3.14
N GLU A 80 3.16 -8.03 3.26
CA GLU A 80 4.10 -6.99 2.80
C GLU A 80 4.06 -6.71 1.28
N LYS A 81 3.49 -7.63 0.48
CA LYS A 81 3.35 -7.51 -0.98
C LYS A 81 1.94 -7.12 -1.41
N PHE A 82 1.04 -6.92 -0.46
CA PHE A 82 -0.32 -6.47 -0.69
C PHE A 82 -0.42 -4.97 -0.38
N HIS A 83 -0.89 -4.19 -1.34
CA HIS A 83 -1.02 -2.74 -1.20
C HIS A 83 -2.51 -2.41 -1.05
N PRO A 84 -3.02 -2.17 0.17
CA PRO A 84 -4.43 -1.82 0.37
C PRO A 84 -4.78 -0.54 -0.40
N ALA A 85 -5.98 -0.50 -0.99
CA ALA A 85 -6.52 0.64 -1.73
C ALA A 85 -7.21 1.66 -0.82
#